data_AF-A0ABD7WP23-F1
#
_entry.id   AF-A0ABD7WP23-F1
#
_cell.length_a   1.000
_cell.length_b   1.000
_cell.length_c   1.000
_cell.angle_alpha   90.00
_cell.angle_beta   90.00
_cell.angle_gamma   90.00
#
_symmetry.space_group_name_H-M   'P 1'
#
loop_
_entity.id
_entity.type
_entity.pdbx_description
1 polymer ?
#
loop_
_entity_poly.entity_id
_entity_poly.type
_entity_poly.pdbx_seq_one_letter_code
_entity_poly.pdbx_strand_id
1 'polypeptide(L)'
;MDKGKSFDEAEGEAEKWLKTQAALHNPDQVAGGWPEIIGDKRVNFSIGSQWRSRIKIVDKPIEEISKNMTLEQLKNTYLNVKLTH
;
A
#
# COMPACT_ATOMS: atom_id res chain seq x y z
N MET A 1 17.47 -11.71 36.37
CA MET A 1 16.75 -12.15 35.16
C MET A 1 15.40 -11.51 35.22
N ASP A 2 14.99 -10.74 34.21
CA ASP A 2 13.59 -10.32 34.12
C ASP A 2 12.71 -11.55 33.93
N LYS A 3 11.59 -11.57 34.65
CA LYS A 3 10.50 -12.48 34.32
C LYS A 3 9.74 -11.87 33.16
N GLY A 4 9.53 -12.64 32.10
CA GLY A 4 8.65 -12.23 31.01
C GLY A 4 7.23 -11.96 31.52
N LYS A 5 6.46 -11.22 30.72
CA LYS A 5 5.05 -10.91 31.01
C LYS A 5 4.24 -12.19 31.22
N SER A 6 3.21 -12.11 32.05
CA SER A 6 2.19 -13.16 32.13
C SER A 6 1.44 -13.30 30.81
N PHE A 7 0.71 -14.40 30.63
CA PHE A 7 -0.07 -14.65 29.42
C PHE A 7 -1.09 -13.52 29.19
N ASP A 8 -1.87 -13.18 30.22
CA ASP A 8 -2.92 -12.18 30.23
C ASP A 8 -2.39 -10.77 29.86
N GLU A 9 -1.19 -10.42 30.34
CA GLU A 9 -0.51 -9.17 29.97
C GLU A 9 -0.07 -9.14 28.51
N ALA A 10 0.45 -10.26 28.00
CA ALA A 10 0.89 -10.38 26.60
C ALA A 10 -0.29 -10.38 25.61
N GLU A 11 -1.36 -11.11 25.92
CA GLU A 11 -2.61 -11.12 25.15
C GLU A 11 -3.26 -9.72 25.15
N GLY A 12 -3.38 -9.11 26.33
CA GLY A 12 -3.92 -7.77 26.50
C GLY A 12 -3.07 -6.66 25.86
N GLU A 13 -1.82 -6.91 25.48
CA GLU A 13 -1.02 -6.01 24.64
C GLU A 13 -1.19 -6.32 23.15
N ALA A 14 -1.20 -7.60 22.76
CA ALA A 14 -1.41 -8.03 21.38
C ALA A 14 -2.75 -7.51 20.82
N GLU A 15 -3.83 -7.57 21.61
CA GLU A 15 -5.11 -6.95 21.26
C GLU A 15 -5.00 -5.44 21.00
N LYS A 16 -4.31 -4.71 21.89
CA LYS A 16 -4.16 -3.24 21.79
C LYS A 16 -3.35 -2.87 20.55
N TRP A 17 -2.31 -3.65 20.24
CA TRP A 17 -1.53 -3.49 19.03
C TRP A 17 -2.36 -3.76 17.78
N LEU A 18 -3.09 -4.88 17.69
CA LEU A 18 -3.98 -5.20 16.56
C LEU A 18 -5.00 -4.08 16.28
N LYS A 19 -5.57 -3.47 17.33
CA LYS A 19 -6.50 -2.33 17.24
C LYS A 19 -5.86 -1.05 16.65
N THR A 20 -4.54 -0.98 16.45
CA THR A 20 -3.83 0.10 15.74
C THR A 20 -3.57 -0.18 14.25
N GLN A 21 -3.71 -1.43 13.81
CA GLN A 21 -3.38 -1.86 12.45
C GLN A 21 -4.57 -1.73 11.49
N ALA A 22 -4.30 -1.80 10.19
CA ALA A 22 -5.25 -1.92 9.10
C ALA A 22 -4.65 -2.79 7.97
N ALA A 23 -5.49 -3.38 7.13
CA ALA A 23 -5.06 -4.11 5.94
C ALA A 23 -4.34 -3.18 4.94
N LEU A 24 -3.38 -3.73 4.20
CA LEU A 24 -2.66 -3.05 3.11
C LEU A 24 -3.20 -3.50 1.75
N HIS A 25 -3.41 -2.57 0.82
CA HIS A 25 -3.86 -2.90 -0.53
C HIS A 25 -2.68 -3.31 -1.42
N ASN A 26 -2.94 -4.07 -2.48
CA ASN A 26 -1.88 -4.57 -3.37
C ASN A 26 -0.98 -3.47 -3.99
N PRO A 27 -1.45 -2.25 -4.32
CA PRO A 27 -0.57 -1.15 -4.72
C PRO A 27 0.41 -0.70 -3.62
N ASP A 28 0.00 -0.75 -2.34
CA ASP A 28 0.84 -0.37 -1.20
C ASP A 28 1.99 -1.38 -0.99
N GLN A 29 1.75 -2.66 -1.29
CA GLN A 29 2.71 -3.75 -1.15
C GLN A 29 3.92 -3.58 -2.09
N VAL A 30 3.68 -3.14 -3.33
CA VAL A 30 4.72 -2.90 -4.35
C VAL A 30 5.66 -1.75 -3.94
N ALA A 31 5.19 -0.82 -3.10
CA ALA A 31 6.01 0.27 -2.58
C ALA A 31 6.97 -0.14 -1.45
N GLY A 32 6.91 -1.40 -0.97
CA GLY A 32 7.90 -1.97 -0.04
C GLY A 32 7.35 -2.78 1.12
N GLY A 33 6.43 -3.71 0.91
CA GLY A 33 5.90 -4.54 2.02
C GLY A 33 5.24 -5.87 1.64
N TRP A 34 5.75 -6.95 2.22
CA TRP A 34 5.10 -8.25 2.41
C TRP A 34 5.59 -8.77 3.78
N PRO A 35 4.71 -8.86 4.80
CA PRO A 35 4.12 -10.16 5.12
C PRO A 35 2.67 -10.13 5.68
N GLU A 36 1.77 -10.83 5.01
CA GLU A 36 0.50 -11.39 5.50
C GLU A 36 -0.70 -10.52 6.01
N ILE A 37 -0.96 -9.22 5.75
CA ILE A 37 -0.18 -8.05 5.34
C ILE A 37 -0.89 -6.82 5.98
N ILE A 38 -0.63 -6.53 7.26
CA ILE A 38 -1.25 -5.39 8.00
C ILE A 38 -0.19 -4.35 8.42
N GLY A 39 -0.61 -3.07 8.55
CA GLY A 39 0.26 -1.95 8.94
C GLY A 39 -0.48 -0.86 9.72
N ASP A 40 0.26 0.11 10.29
CA ASP A 40 -0.33 1.17 11.12
C ASP A 40 -1.36 2.00 10.32
N LYS A 41 -2.61 2.02 10.80
CA LYS A 41 -3.73 2.62 10.08
C LYS A 41 -3.58 4.12 9.81
N ARG A 42 -2.76 4.84 10.60
CA ARG A 42 -2.46 6.27 10.40
C ARG A 42 -1.52 6.45 9.21
N VAL A 43 -0.56 5.56 9.04
CA VAL A 43 0.37 5.54 7.91
C VAL A 43 -0.39 5.19 6.63
N ASN A 44 -1.17 4.10 6.63
CA ASN A 44 -1.97 3.68 5.47
C ASN A 44 -2.95 4.80 5.04
N PHE A 45 -3.67 5.42 5.99
CA PHE A 45 -4.56 6.54 5.70
C PHE A 45 -3.82 7.76 5.13
N SER A 46 -2.65 8.10 5.66
CA SER A 46 -1.81 9.18 5.14
C SER A 46 -1.38 8.92 3.70
N ILE A 47 -0.85 7.72 3.40
CA ILE A 47 -0.43 7.32 2.05
C ILE A 47 -1.61 7.41 1.07
N GLY A 48 -2.74 6.77 1.39
CA GLY A 48 -3.95 6.80 0.56
C GLY A 48 -4.55 8.21 0.38
N SER A 49 -4.33 9.12 1.34
CA SER A 49 -4.73 10.53 1.21
C SER A 49 -3.87 11.29 0.20
N GLN A 50 -2.56 11.03 0.16
CA GLN A 50 -1.62 11.67 -0.76
C GLN A 50 -1.64 11.04 -2.16
N TRP A 51 -1.94 9.74 -2.26
CA TRP A 51 -1.99 9.03 -3.54
C TRP A 51 -2.91 9.74 -4.54
N ARG A 52 -4.10 10.18 -4.11
CA ARG A 52 -5.12 10.86 -4.93
C ARG A 52 -4.64 12.13 -5.66
N SER A 53 -3.58 12.79 -5.19
CA SER A 53 -2.98 13.94 -5.90
C SER A 53 -1.70 13.56 -6.65
N ARG A 54 -0.90 12.62 -6.12
CA ARG A 54 0.36 12.15 -6.75
C ARG A 54 0.12 11.32 -8.00
N ILE A 55 -0.89 10.44 -8.01
CA ILE A 55 -1.19 9.51 -9.11
C ILE A 55 -1.46 10.23 -10.44
N LYS A 56 -2.03 11.44 -10.39
CA LYS A 56 -2.33 12.30 -11.55
C LYS A 56 -1.13 12.62 -12.45
N ILE A 57 0.09 12.58 -11.89
CA ILE A 57 1.34 12.79 -12.64
C ILE A 57 1.63 11.60 -13.56
N VAL A 58 1.17 10.41 -13.19
CA VAL A 58 1.28 9.16 -13.96
C VAL A 58 0.04 8.91 -14.82
N ASP A 59 -1.16 9.24 -14.32
CA ASP A 59 -2.42 9.10 -15.07
C ASP A 59 -2.41 9.88 -16.39
N LYS A 60 -2.03 11.17 -16.35
CA LYS A 60 -2.11 12.05 -17.53
C LYS A 60 -1.26 11.53 -18.72
N PRO A 61 0.01 11.12 -18.55
CA PRO A 61 0.75 10.44 -19.62
C PRO A 61 0.06 9.17 -20.14
N ILE A 62 -0.56 8.36 -19.27
CA ILE A 62 -1.26 7.13 -19.67
C ILE A 62 -2.52 7.48 -20.48
N GLU A 63 -3.28 8.49 -20.08
CA GLU A 63 -4.44 9.00 -20.83
C GLU A 63 -4.03 9.45 -22.24
N GLU A 64 -2.96 10.24 -22.40
CA GLU A 64 -2.52 10.70 -23.73
C GLU A 64 -1.99 9.56 -24.62
N ILE A 65 -1.28 8.58 -24.04
CA ILE A 65 -0.79 7.40 -24.77
C ILE A 65 -1.96 6.48 -25.19
N SER A 66 -2.88 6.19 -24.27
CA SER A 66 -3.99 5.24 -24.49
C SER A 66 -5.00 5.69 -25.56
N LYS A 67 -5.18 7.01 -25.77
CA LYS A 67 -6.01 7.56 -26.87
C LYS A 67 -5.62 7.04 -28.26
N ASN A 68 -4.36 6.63 -28.44
CA ASN A 68 -3.81 6.19 -29.72
C ASN A 68 -3.65 4.64 -29.81
N MET A 69 -4.20 3.90 -28.85
CA MET A 69 -4.10 2.44 -28.76
C MET A 69 -5.38 1.71 -29.20
N THR A 70 -5.23 0.54 -29.82
CA THR A 70 -6.36 -0.38 -30.07
C THR A 70 -6.78 -1.09 -28.78
N LEU A 71 -7.99 -1.66 -28.76
CA LEU A 71 -8.48 -2.50 -27.66
C LEU A 71 -7.60 -3.73 -27.38
N GLU A 72 -6.79 -4.16 -28.35
CA GLU A 72 -5.82 -5.24 -28.18
C GLU A 72 -4.51 -4.74 -27.56
N GLN A 73 -4.02 -3.57 -27.97
CA GLN A 73 -2.88 -2.91 -27.35
C GLN A 73 -3.18 -2.55 -25.88
N LEU A 74 -4.37 -2.02 -25.58
CA LEU A 74 -4.79 -1.69 -24.22
C LEU A 74 -4.86 -2.91 -23.28
N LYS A 75 -5.09 -4.12 -23.81
CA LYS A 75 -5.11 -5.36 -23.03
C LYS A 75 -3.71 -5.96 -22.78
N ASN A 76 -2.77 -5.71 -23.68
CA ASN A 76 -1.46 -6.36 -23.70
C ASN A 76 -0.28 -5.43 -23.38
N THR A 77 -0.50 -4.11 -23.26
CA THR A 77 0.54 -3.13 -22.90
C THR A 77 0.56 -2.90 -21.40
N TYR A 78 1.70 -3.17 -20.77
CA TYR A 78 1.92 -2.98 -19.33
C TYR A 78 2.76 -1.72 -19.06
N LEU A 79 2.54 -1.11 -17.88
CA LEU A 79 3.24 0.10 -17.48
C LEU A 79 4.65 -0.21 -16.97
N ASN A 80 5.67 0.31 -17.65
CA ASN A 80 7.06 0.27 -17.16
C ASN A 80 7.40 1.58 -16.43
N VAL A 81 6.99 1.70 -15.16
CA VAL A 81 7.18 2.91 -14.35
C VAL A 81 8.47 2.81 -13.54
N LYS A 82 9.44 3.69 -13.82
CA LYS A 82 10.58 3.93 -12.93
C LYS A 82 10.32 5.14 -12.04
N LEU A 83 10.10 4.90 -10.75
CA LEU A 83 10.12 5.96 -9.74
C LEU A 83 11.57 6.43 -9.52
N THR A 84 11.73 7.72 -9.26
CA THR A 84 13.00 8.36 -8.87
C THR A 84 12.73 9.31 -7.69
N HIS A 85 13.78 9.66 -6.96
CA HIS A 85 13.74 10.40 -5.69
C HIS A 85 14.60 11.65 -5.81
#